data_AF-A0A653E6N4-F1
#
_entry.id   AF-A0A653E6N4-F1
#
_cell.length_a   1.000
_cell.length_b   1.000
_cell.length_c   1.000
_cell.angle_alpha   90.00
_cell.angle_beta   90.00
_cell.angle_gamma   90.00
#
_symmetry.space_group_name_H-M   'P 1'
#
loop_
_entity.id
_entity.type
_entity.pdbx_description
1 polymer ?
#
loop_
_entity_poly.entity_id
_entity_poly.type
_entity_poly.pdbx_seq_one_letter_code
_entity_poly.pdbx_strand_id
1 'polypeptide(L)'
;MSDRITASEAKSLAQAKDPAFAVETILAGVKKAAEEGKYEYTTRDYGFSTSTYCNERDYPPLCIAILKELRSLGYTCEVRAEERQFVDLWLVVKWGGK
;
A
#
# COMPACT_ATOMS: atom_id res chain seq x y z
N MET A 1 -9.55 -19.01 28.88
CA MET A 1 -9.92 -19.52 27.54
C MET A 1 -8.71 -19.29 26.66
N SER A 2 -8.12 -20.35 26.12
CA SER A 2 -6.87 -20.26 25.38
C SER A 2 -7.14 -19.70 23.98
N ASP A 3 -6.72 -18.46 23.73
CA ASP A 3 -6.66 -17.84 22.40
C ASP A 3 -5.62 -18.56 21.51
N ARG A 4 -5.93 -19.80 21.13
CA ARG A 4 -5.20 -20.53 20.09
C ARG A 4 -5.65 -19.98 18.74
N ILE A 5 -5.09 -18.84 18.36
CA ILE A 5 -5.07 -18.40 16.97
C ILE A 5 -4.46 -19.57 16.17
N THR A 6 -5.18 -20.08 15.19
CA THR A 6 -4.65 -21.17 14.36
C THR A 6 -3.41 -20.68 13.61
N ALA A 7 -2.42 -21.55 13.34
CA ALA A 7 -1.18 -21.15 12.65
C ALA A 7 -1.46 -20.44 11.31
N SER A 8 -2.56 -20.79 10.65
CA SER A 8 -3.10 -20.14 9.47
C SER A 8 -3.54 -18.70 9.71
N GLU A 9 -4.26 -18.42 10.80
CA GLU A 9 -4.68 -17.06 11.17
C GLU A 9 -3.51 -16.22 11.68
N ALA A 10 -2.56 -16.81 12.40
CA ALA A 10 -1.33 -16.13 12.80
C ALA A 10 -0.47 -15.76 11.58
N LYS A 11 -0.44 -16.63 10.55
CA LYS A 11 0.22 -16.36 9.27
C LYS A 11 -0.51 -15.28 8.49
N SER A 12 -1.84 -15.27 8.46
CA SER A 12 -2.64 -14.19 7.84
C SER A 12 -2.46 -12.84 8.55
N LEU A 13 -2.38 -12.83 9.89
CA LEU A 13 -2.10 -11.64 10.70
C LEU A 13 -0.65 -11.14 10.55
N ALA A 14 0.31 -12.05 10.39
CA ALA A 14 1.69 -11.73 10.10
C ALA A 14 1.89 -11.25 8.65
N GLN A 15 1.19 -11.87 7.69
CA GLN A 15 1.17 -11.48 6.26
C GLN A 15 0.45 -10.15 6.03
N ALA A 16 -0.56 -9.83 6.83
CA ALA A 16 -1.17 -8.49 6.85
C ALA A 16 -0.18 -7.39 7.30
N LYS A 17 0.92 -7.78 7.96
CA LYS A 17 2.05 -6.91 8.31
C LYS A 17 3.29 -7.16 7.44
N ASP A 18 3.19 -8.00 6.42
CA ASP A 18 4.31 -8.34 5.56
C ASP A 18 4.32 -7.41 4.34
N PRO A 19 5.40 -6.62 4.15
CA PRO A 19 5.48 -5.68 3.04
C PRO A 19 5.51 -6.39 1.69
N ALA A 20 6.05 -7.60 1.58
CA ALA A 20 6.11 -8.31 0.31
C ALA A 20 4.72 -8.72 -0.16
N PHE A 21 3.88 -9.23 0.74
CA PHE A 21 2.50 -9.59 0.41
C PHE A 21 1.66 -8.36 -0.01
N ALA A 22 1.84 -7.24 0.69
CA ALA A 22 1.18 -5.99 0.34
C ALA A 22 1.61 -5.49 -1.04
N VAL A 23 2.92 -5.53 -1.33
CA VAL A 23 3.48 -5.18 -2.65
C VAL A 23 2.93 -6.11 -3.74
N GLU A 24 2.91 -7.43 -3.53
CA GLU A 24 2.36 -8.38 -4.51
C GLU A 24 0.89 -8.08 -4.82
N THR A 25 0.10 -7.77 -3.80
CA THR A 25 -1.32 -7.42 -4.00
C THR A 25 -1.48 -6.12 -4.78
N ILE A 26 -0.67 -5.10 -4.47
CA ILE A 26 -0.63 -3.84 -5.22
C ILE A 26 -0.22 -4.09 -6.66
N LEU A 27 0.81 -4.90 -6.91
CA LEU A 27 1.26 -5.26 -8.25
C LEU A 27 0.19 -6.02 -9.05
N ALA A 28 -0.58 -6.90 -8.41
CA ALA A 28 -1.73 -7.55 -9.04
C ALA A 28 -2.80 -6.53 -9.43
N GLY A 29 -3.07 -5.53 -8.58
CA GLY A 29 -3.97 -4.41 -8.88
C GLY A 29 -3.46 -3.53 -10.03
N VAL A 30 -2.17 -3.21 -10.02
CA VAL A 30 -1.46 -2.49 -11.09
C VAL A 30 -1.58 -3.24 -12.41
N LYS A 31 -1.32 -4.55 -12.41
CA LYS A 31 -1.43 -5.39 -13.62
C LYS A 31 -2.84 -5.34 -14.20
N LYS A 32 -3.86 -5.50 -13.34
CA LYS A 32 -5.27 -5.42 -13.77
C LYS A 32 -5.61 -4.03 -14.34
N ALA A 33 -5.16 -2.96 -13.67
CA ALA A 33 -5.35 -1.60 -14.14
C ALA A 33 -4.62 -1.36 -15.47
N ALA A 34 -3.43 -1.95 -15.67
CA ALA A 34 -2.69 -1.88 -16.92
C ALA A 34 -3.42 -2.64 -18.06
N GLU A 35 -4.04 -3.79 -17.77
CA GLU A 35 -4.89 -4.52 -18.72
C GLU A 35 -6.14 -3.70 -19.13
N GLU A 36 -6.66 -2.88 -18.21
CA GLU A 36 -7.72 -1.91 -18.50
C GLU A 36 -7.22 -0.65 -19.26
N GLY A 37 -5.92 -0.56 -19.57
CA GLY A 37 -5.32 0.58 -20.27
C GLY A 37 -5.05 1.81 -19.39
N LYS A 38 -5.05 1.65 -18.06
CA LYS A 38 -4.69 2.70 -17.10
C LYS A 38 -3.17 2.74 -16.89
N TYR A 39 -2.68 3.88 -16.44
CA TYR A 39 -1.25 4.13 -16.14
C TYR A 39 -1.01 4.42 -14.65
N GLU A 40 -2.07 4.40 -13.87
CA GLU A 40 -2.04 4.62 -12.43
C GLU A 40 -2.99 3.69 -11.70
N TYR A 41 -2.58 3.30 -10.49
CA TYR A 41 -3.33 2.46 -9.57
C TYR A 41 -3.34 3.16 -8.22
N THR A 42 -4.52 3.26 -7.62
CA THR A 42 -4.68 3.91 -6.32
C THR A 42 -5.21 2.92 -5.28
N THR A 43 -4.63 2.92 -4.08
CA THR A 43 -5.11 2.10 -2.96
C THR A 43 -5.09 2.88 -1.65
N ARG A 44 -6.04 2.56 -0.77
CA ARG A 44 -6.18 3.13 0.60
C ARG A 44 -5.84 2.11 1.69
N ASP A 45 -5.47 0.89 1.28
CA ASP A 45 -5.20 -0.22 2.18
C ASP A 45 -3.84 -0.07 2.90
N TYR A 46 -3.47 -1.05 3.72
CA TYR A 46 -2.12 -1.17 4.33
C TYR A 46 -1.70 -0.01 5.24
N GLY A 47 -2.63 0.83 5.69
CA GLY A 47 -2.37 1.97 6.57
C GLY A 47 -2.19 3.31 5.84
N PHE A 48 -2.42 3.36 4.53
CA PHE A 48 -2.41 4.62 3.78
C PHE A 48 -3.60 5.53 4.10
N SER A 49 -4.68 5.06 4.73
CA SER A 49 -5.86 5.87 5.09
C SER A 49 -5.78 6.58 6.45
N THR A 50 -4.72 6.34 7.24
CA THR A 50 -4.59 6.93 8.58
C THR A 50 -4.15 8.39 8.48
N SER A 51 -5.04 9.31 8.88
CA SER A 51 -5.00 10.78 8.75
C SER A 51 -3.84 11.53 9.40
N THR A 52 -2.82 10.84 9.93
CA THR A 52 -1.78 11.45 10.79
C THR A 52 -0.46 11.75 10.08
N TYR A 53 -0.35 11.52 8.77
CA TYR A 53 0.96 11.52 8.12
C TYR A 53 1.12 12.58 7.02
N CYS A 54 1.80 13.67 7.37
CA CYS A 54 2.16 14.72 6.41
C CYS A 54 3.51 14.47 5.71
N ASN A 55 4.35 13.54 6.22
CA ASN A 55 5.67 13.26 5.65
C ASN A 55 5.95 11.75 5.58
N GLU A 56 6.71 11.33 4.57
CA GLU A 56 7.08 9.91 4.33
C GLU A 56 7.82 9.27 5.51
N ARG A 57 8.57 10.06 6.29
CA ARG A 57 9.27 9.62 7.50
C ARG A 57 8.34 9.21 8.65
N ASP A 58 7.12 9.74 8.67
CA ASP A 58 6.14 9.48 9.71
C ASP A 58 5.22 8.31 9.34
N TYR A 59 5.34 7.78 8.11
CA TYR A 59 4.54 6.66 7.64
C TYR A 59 4.80 5.40 8.47
N PRO A 60 3.79 4.52 8.60
CA PRO A 60 3.98 3.20 9.18
C PRO A 60 5.18 2.49 8.52
N PRO A 61 6.01 1.76 9.27
CA PRO A 61 7.15 1.03 8.71
C PRO A 61 6.78 0.13 7.53
N LEU A 62 5.55 -0.42 7.56
CA LEU A 62 4.97 -1.19 6.47
C LEU A 62 4.80 -0.37 5.19
N CYS A 63 4.21 0.83 5.28
CA CYS A 63 4.03 1.73 4.14
C CYS A 63 5.39 2.14 3.54
N ILE A 64 6.37 2.46 4.38
CA ILE A 64 7.73 2.81 3.93
C ILE A 64 8.36 1.63 3.18
N ALA A 65 8.23 0.42 3.71
CA ALA A 65 8.75 -0.78 3.06
C ALA A 65 8.06 -1.03 1.71
N ILE A 66 6.73 -0.92 1.64
CA ILE A 66 5.97 -1.04 0.38
C ILE A 66 6.44 -0.01 -0.66
N LEU A 67 6.56 1.26 -0.27
CA LEU A 67 7.03 2.33 -1.15
C LEU A 67 8.45 2.06 -1.66
N LYS A 68 9.34 1.58 -0.79
CA LYS A 68 10.72 1.27 -1.13
C LYS A 68 10.81 0.12 -2.15
N GLU A 69 10.06 -0.96 -1.93
CA GLU A 69 10.00 -2.10 -2.85
C GLU A 69 9.43 -1.68 -4.21
N LEU A 70 8.29 -0.97 -4.25
CA LEU A 70 7.69 -0.51 -5.50
C LEU A 70 8.62 0.45 -6.27
N ARG A 71 9.30 1.38 -5.58
CA ARG A 71 10.31 2.25 -6.20
C ARG A 71 11.51 1.47 -6.72
N SER A 72 11.95 0.44 -6.00
CA SER A 72 13.04 -0.45 -6.44
C SER A 72 12.68 -1.23 -7.71
N LEU A 73 11.39 -1.49 -7.94
CA LEU A 73 10.89 -2.13 -9.16
C LEU A 73 10.68 -1.14 -10.33
N GLY A 74 10.94 0.16 -10.11
CA GLY A 74 10.82 1.20 -11.14
C GLY A 74 9.44 1.87 -11.22
N TYR A 75 8.55 1.62 -10.26
CA TYR A 75 7.27 2.32 -10.18
C TYR A 75 7.43 3.69 -9.51
N THR A 76 6.67 4.67 -9.99
CA THR A 76 6.58 5.97 -9.30
C THR A 76 5.47 5.89 -8.27
N CYS A 77 5.84 6.03 -6.99
CA CYS A 77 4.89 5.93 -5.88
C CYS A 77 4.77 7.26 -5.15
N GLU A 78 3.55 7.78 -5.07
CA GLU A 78 3.21 9.04 -4.43
C GLU A 78 2.02 8.83 -3.49
N VAL A 79 2.13 9.28 -2.24
CA VAL A 79 0.97 9.30 -1.34
C VAL A 79 0.30 10.65 -1.49
N ARG A 80 -0.96 10.64 -1.94
CA ARG A 80 -1.79 11.83 -2.06
C ARG A 80 -2.60 12.01 -0.78
N ALA A 81 -2.69 13.25 -0.33
CA ALA A 81 -3.57 13.68 0.74
C ALA A 81 -4.54 14.71 0.16
N GLU A 82 -5.83 14.53 0.40
CA GLU A 82 -6.86 15.52 0.12
C GLU A 82 -7.56 15.91 1.41
N GLU A 83 -7.35 17.15 1.84
CA GLU A 83 -8.00 17.70 3.03
C GLU A 83 -9.34 18.32 2.61
N ARG A 84 -10.44 17.66 3.00
CA ARG A 84 -11.80 18.23 2.91
C ARG A 84 -12.39 18.35 4.32
N GLN A 85 -13.45 17.60 4.60
CA GLN A 85 -14.06 17.52 5.94
C GLN A 85 -13.38 16.47 6.83
N PHE A 86 -12.71 15.51 6.19
CA PHE A 86 -11.77 14.56 6.76
C PHE A 86 -10.52 14.56 5.87
N VAL A 87 -9.38 14.15 6.42
CA VAL A 87 -8.14 13.96 5.64
C VAL A 87 -8.25 12.59 4.97
N ASP A 88 -8.39 12.57 3.64
CA ASP A 88 -8.31 11.34 2.85
C ASP A 88 -6.89 11.17 2.34
N LEU A 89 -6.27 10.04 2.66
CA LEU A 89 -4.94 9.67 2.18
C LEU A 89 -5.01 8.38 1.37
N TRP A 90 -4.26 8.33 0.26
CA TRP A 90 -4.15 7.14 -0.58
C TRP A 90 -2.80 7.07 -1.29
N LEU A 91 -2.34 5.84 -1.53
CA LEU A 91 -1.18 5.56 -2.37
C LEU A 91 -1.59 5.64 -3.84
N VAL A 92 -0.78 6.33 -4.64
CA VAL A 92 -0.82 6.35 -6.10
C VAL A 92 0.45 5.69 -6.62
N VAL A 93 0.28 4.63 -7.40
CA VAL A 93 1.36 3.92 -8.08
C VAL A 93 1.21 4.17 -9.57
N LYS A 94 2.25 4.70 -10.22
CA LYS A 94 2.28 4.98 -11.66
C LYS A 94 3.35 4.15 -12.37
N TRP A 95 3.03 3.70 -13.57
CA TRP A 95 3.94 2.94 -14.44
C TRP A 95 3.89 3.48 -15.87
N GLY A 96 5.07 3.63 -16.47
CA GLY A 96 5.25 4.38 -17.71
C GLY A 96 5.55 5.85 -17.39
N GLY A 97 6.78 6.29 -17.65
CA GLY A 97 7.27 7.63 -17.32
C GLY A 97 6.66 8.73 -18.19
N LYS A 98 5.35 8.97 -18.05
CA LYS A 98 4.61 10.01 -18.77
C LYS A 98 3.95 10.99 -17.82
#